data_AF-A0A7S4MHN9-F1
#
_entry.id   AF-A0A7S4MHN9-F1
#
_cell.length_a   1.000
_cell.length_b   1.000
_cell.length_c   1.000
_cell.angle_alpha   90.00
_cell.angle_beta   90.00
_cell.angle_gamma   90.00
#
_symmetry.space_group_name_H-M   'P 1'
#
loop_
_entity.id
_entity.type
_entity.pdbx_description
1 polymer ?
#
loop_
_entity_poly.entity_id
_entity_poly.type
_entity_poly.pdbx_seq_one_letter_code
_entity_poly.pdbx_strand_id
1 'polypeptide(L)'
;EEEEEEGLFDENGRVRRPVLEVYGPPGLYNYVCASLALSCSRLHALRVVVYELTGGTQEDGPHGIKWSHNRRPQPRHRNPFLGKTYHELTQPMVVRRSIPRSLDGTWLIDDYEEVTERDVIAARGGGRSVRPRGAAPNDPTGGRGRSIRVAAAEVEHNPGVQTFGYVVEEPPPPRNIDVAKAEAMGVARGPKYRLLKNGVPVERDDGSGVLVRPEEVYRGEAQRGRKVAVVGDNWRMTEAMLRLCAGADVLVHEATALDGWSAEVRSEGLGSTDKGEKVP
;
A
#
# COMPACT_ATOMS: atom_id res chain seq x y z
N GLU A 1 -9.40 -26.83 21.88
CA GLU A 1 -9.37 -25.81 22.95
C GLU A 1 -7.95 -25.41 23.30
N GLU A 2 -6.98 -26.33 23.44
CA GLU A 2 -5.57 -25.99 23.71
C GLU A 2 -4.79 -25.37 22.52
N GLU A 3 -5.25 -25.51 21.28
CA GLU A 3 -4.52 -25.04 20.08
C GLU A 3 -4.89 -23.61 19.61
N GLU A 4 -5.93 -22.97 20.18
CA GLU A 4 -6.25 -21.56 19.87
C GLU A 4 -5.43 -20.56 20.72
N GLU A 5 -4.81 -21.00 21.82
CA GLU A 5 -4.08 -20.14 22.76
C GLU A 5 -2.66 -19.74 22.30
N GLU A 6 -2.02 -20.52 21.42
CA GLU A 6 -0.62 -20.26 21.00
C GLU A 6 -0.45 -18.96 20.18
N GLY A 7 -1.51 -18.42 19.59
CA GLY A 7 -1.48 -17.14 18.86
C GLY A 7 -1.77 -15.91 19.73
N LEU A 8 -2.30 -16.13 20.93
CA LEU A 8 -2.83 -15.10 21.82
C LEU A 8 -1.76 -14.46 22.68
N PHE A 9 -0.56 -15.01 22.79
CA PHE A 9 0.50 -14.49 23.66
C PHE A 9 1.79 -14.19 22.88
N ASP A 10 2.51 -13.13 23.24
CA ASP A 10 3.83 -12.82 22.70
C ASP A 10 4.92 -13.69 23.36
N GLU A 11 6.16 -13.56 22.90
CA GLU A 11 7.33 -14.29 23.42
C GLU A 11 7.59 -14.07 24.92
N ASN A 12 6.93 -13.07 25.54
CA ASN A 12 7.00 -12.75 26.96
C ASN A 12 5.71 -13.11 27.72
N GLY A 13 4.81 -13.90 27.12
CA GLY A 13 3.56 -14.35 27.75
C GLY A 13 2.49 -13.27 27.89
N ARG A 14 2.57 -12.16 27.14
CA ARG A 14 1.56 -11.09 27.17
C ARG A 14 0.56 -11.27 26.04
N VAL A 15 -0.71 -10.94 26.27
CA VAL A 15 -1.73 -11.05 25.23
C VAL A 15 -1.32 -10.25 23.98
N ARG A 16 -1.08 -10.93 22.85
CA ARG A 16 -0.89 -10.36 21.52
C ARG A 16 -2.18 -9.68 21.11
N ARG A 17 -2.16 -8.35 21.18
CA ARG A 17 -3.28 -7.54 20.71
C ARG A 17 -3.16 -7.37 19.20
N PRO A 18 -4.23 -7.64 18.41
CA PRO A 18 -4.25 -7.26 17.01
C PRO A 18 -3.91 -5.78 16.85
N VAL A 19 -3.23 -5.47 15.75
CA VAL A 19 -2.86 -4.11 15.39
C VAL A 19 -3.74 -3.66 14.23
N LEU A 20 -4.47 -2.56 14.43
CA LEU A 20 -5.16 -1.84 13.37
C LEU A 20 -4.29 -0.66 12.92
N GLU A 21 -3.80 -0.72 11.69
CA GLU A 21 -3.05 0.36 11.07
C GLU A 21 -4.02 1.28 10.31
N VAL A 22 -3.98 2.58 10.59
CA VAL A 22 -4.85 3.59 10.00
C VAL A 22 -4.00 4.66 9.34
N TYR A 23 -4.28 5.00 8.09
CA TYR A 23 -3.49 5.94 7.29
C TYR A 23 -4.32 7.16 6.91
N GLY A 24 -3.75 8.36 6.96
CA GLY A 24 -4.47 9.55 6.54
C GLY A 24 -3.73 10.86 6.82
N PRO A 25 -4.44 12.01 6.82
CA PRO A 25 -3.80 13.31 6.93
C PRO A 25 -3.25 13.57 8.33
N PRO A 26 -2.29 14.49 8.48
CA PRO A 26 -1.87 14.98 9.78
C PRO A 26 -3.04 15.57 10.57
N GLY A 27 -3.16 15.14 11.83
CA GLY A 27 -4.30 15.45 12.70
C GLY A 27 -5.22 14.24 12.93
N LEU A 28 -5.14 13.20 12.09
CA LEU A 28 -5.91 11.97 12.26
C LEU A 28 -5.67 11.31 13.62
N TYR A 29 -4.43 11.34 14.13
CA TYR A 29 -4.14 10.79 15.47
C TYR A 29 -4.94 11.52 16.54
N ASN A 30 -4.96 12.85 16.48
CA ASN A 30 -5.70 13.67 17.44
C ASN A 30 -7.20 13.45 17.32
N TYR A 31 -7.73 13.30 16.10
CA TYR A 31 -9.14 12.97 15.86
C TYR A 31 -9.52 11.62 16.49
N VAL A 32 -8.73 10.57 16.29
CA VAL A 32 -8.99 9.24 16.88
C VAL A 32 -8.93 9.31 18.41
N CYS A 33 -7.90 9.93 18.97
CA CYS A 33 -7.73 10.09 20.42
C CYS A 33 -8.88 10.89 21.04
N ALA A 34 -9.28 12.02 20.43
CA ALA A 34 -10.40 12.84 20.88
C ALA A 34 -11.72 12.07 20.82
N SER A 35 -11.97 11.36 19.71
CA SER A 35 -13.20 10.57 19.53
C SER A 35 -13.34 9.49 20.60
N LEU A 36 -12.26 8.74 20.87
CA LEU A 36 -12.24 7.71 21.92
C LEU A 36 -12.41 8.30 23.33
N ALA A 37 -11.77 9.45 23.60
CA ALA A 37 -11.90 10.12 24.89
C ALA A 37 -13.33 10.62 25.12
N LEU A 38 -13.92 11.28 24.14
CA LEU A 38 -15.28 11.83 24.20
C LEU A 38 -16.35 10.75 24.29
N SER A 39 -16.14 9.62 23.61
CA SER A 39 -17.05 8.47 23.69
C SER A 39 -16.79 7.58 24.92
N CYS A 40 -15.79 7.91 25.75
CA CYS A 40 -15.32 7.09 26.87
C CYS A 40 -14.95 5.65 26.46
N SER A 41 -14.56 5.43 25.20
CA SER A 41 -14.24 4.12 24.65
C SER A 41 -12.83 3.69 25.05
N ARG A 42 -12.69 2.46 25.57
CA ARG A 42 -11.39 1.89 25.95
C ARG A 42 -11.03 0.71 25.05
N LEU A 43 -9.84 0.77 24.46
CA LEU A 43 -9.30 -0.27 23.60
C LEU A 43 -8.56 -1.33 24.43
N HIS A 44 -9.28 -2.28 25.01
CA HIS A 44 -8.65 -3.31 25.86
C HIS A 44 -7.97 -4.43 25.06
N ALA A 45 -8.49 -4.75 23.88
CA ALA A 45 -8.05 -5.89 23.06
C ALA A 45 -7.42 -5.48 21.72
N LEU A 46 -7.36 -4.18 21.41
CA LEU A 46 -6.88 -3.68 20.12
C LEU A 46 -5.80 -2.63 20.34
N ARG A 47 -4.73 -2.69 19.53
CA ARG A 47 -3.77 -1.60 19.42
C ARG A 47 -4.00 -0.89 18.08
N VAL A 48 -4.06 0.43 18.10
CA VAL A 48 -4.22 1.24 16.90
C VAL A 48 -2.91 1.96 16.62
N VAL A 49 -2.44 1.92 15.38
CA VAL A 49 -1.29 2.70 14.92
C VAL A 49 -1.77 3.63 13.82
N VAL A 50 -1.73 4.93 14.09
CA VAL A 50 -2.12 5.97 13.15
C VAL A 50 -0.89 6.47 12.43
N TYR A 51 -0.84 6.28 11.12
CA TYR A 51 0.18 6.78 10.20
C TYR A 51 -0.32 8.04 9.51
N GLU A 52 0.28 9.17 9.84
CA GLU A 52 -0.03 10.45 9.22
C GLU A 52 0.88 10.70 8.00
N LEU A 53 0.28 11.01 6.85
CA LEU A 53 0.96 11.27 5.59
C LEU A 53 1.44 12.74 5.55
N THR A 54 2.67 12.98 6.00
CA THR A 54 3.24 14.33 6.17
C THR A 54 4.00 14.81 4.93
N GLY A 55 4.27 16.11 4.81
CA GLY A 55 4.92 16.75 3.65
C GLY A 55 3.95 17.17 2.54
N GLY A 56 2.66 17.26 2.85
CA GLY A 56 1.59 17.56 1.92
C GLY A 56 1.54 19.00 1.42
N THR A 57 0.88 19.24 0.27
CA THR A 57 0.66 20.61 -0.22
C THR A 57 -0.31 21.41 0.66
N GLN A 58 -1.24 20.71 1.33
CA GLN A 58 -2.24 21.32 2.20
C GLN A 58 -1.98 21.06 3.69
N GLU A 59 -0.77 20.57 4.02
CA GLU A 59 -0.42 20.18 5.38
C GLU A 59 -0.51 21.34 6.38
N ASP A 60 -0.24 22.58 5.95
CA ASP A 60 -0.34 23.80 6.78
C ASP A 60 -1.79 24.29 7.00
N GLY A 61 -2.80 23.63 6.42
CA GLY A 61 -4.22 23.96 6.58
C GLY A 61 -4.69 25.17 5.74
N PRO A 62 -5.97 25.57 5.88
CA PRO A 62 -6.60 26.60 5.02
C PRO A 62 -5.98 27.99 5.19
N HIS A 63 -5.25 28.24 6.27
CA HIS A 63 -4.60 29.52 6.54
C HIS A 63 -3.37 29.79 5.67
N GLY A 64 -2.93 28.82 4.85
CA GLY A 64 -1.92 29.03 3.81
C GLY A 64 -2.45 29.69 2.53
N ILE A 65 -3.78 29.78 2.35
CA ILE A 65 -4.40 30.32 1.14
C ILE A 65 -4.55 31.84 1.29
N LYS A 66 -3.77 32.59 0.52
CA LYS A 66 -3.87 34.05 0.41
C LYS A 66 -5.19 34.46 -0.27
N TRP A 67 -6.27 34.58 0.47
CA TRP A 67 -7.46 35.34 0.04
C TRP A 67 -7.29 36.85 0.31
N SER A 68 -6.21 37.46 -0.17
CA SER A 68 -6.18 38.92 -0.33
C SER A 68 -5.08 39.37 -1.29
N HIS A 69 -5.46 40.19 -2.26
CA HIS A 69 -4.59 40.80 -3.28
C HIS A 69 -3.59 41.82 -2.69
N ASN A 70 -3.50 41.95 -1.36
CA ASN A 70 -2.66 42.95 -0.75
C ASN A 70 -2.33 42.60 0.70
N ARG A 71 -1.18 41.95 0.94
CA ARG A 71 -0.30 42.15 2.11
C ARG A 71 0.89 41.17 2.07
N ARG A 72 1.99 41.64 2.65
CA ARG A 72 3.29 40.98 2.81
C ARG A 72 3.16 39.54 3.35
N PRO A 73 4.08 38.62 3.02
CA PRO A 73 4.05 37.24 3.53
C PRO A 73 4.04 37.24 5.07
N GLN A 74 2.93 36.80 5.65
CA GLN A 74 2.81 36.53 7.08
C GLN A 74 3.65 35.29 7.43
N PRO A 75 4.24 35.20 8.64
CA PRO A 75 4.95 34.01 9.08
C PRO A 75 3.99 32.81 9.04
N ARG A 76 4.47 31.69 8.47
CA ARG A 76 3.74 30.41 8.33
C ARG A 76 3.03 30.08 9.65
N HIS A 77 1.71 30.23 9.70
CA HIS A 77 0.92 29.65 10.78
C HIS A 77 1.04 28.13 10.61
N ARG A 78 1.87 27.49 11.43
CA ARG A 78 1.93 26.01 11.49
C ARG A 78 0.52 25.51 11.78
N ASN A 79 0.05 24.55 11.00
CA ASN A 79 -1.22 23.88 11.25
C ASN A 79 -1.28 23.45 12.73
N PRO A 80 -2.29 23.89 13.50
CA PRO A 80 -2.38 23.60 14.93
C PRO A 80 -2.50 22.10 15.23
N PHE A 81 -2.90 21.29 14.25
CA PHE A 81 -2.99 19.84 14.34
C PHE A 81 -1.66 19.12 14.02
N LEU A 82 -0.70 19.82 13.41
CA LEU A 82 0.66 19.30 13.21
C LEU A 82 1.45 19.34 14.51
N GLY A 83 1.87 18.17 14.97
CA GLY A 83 2.85 18.03 16.05
C GLY A 83 2.37 18.41 17.46
N LYS A 84 1.14 18.91 17.65
CA LYS A 84 0.56 19.03 18.99
C LYS A 84 0.04 17.68 19.46
N THR A 85 0.46 17.31 20.65
CA THR A 85 -0.08 16.17 21.41
C THR A 85 -0.88 16.73 22.58
N TYR A 86 -2.15 16.41 22.63
CA TYR A 86 -3.03 16.76 23.74
C TYR A 86 -2.93 15.66 24.80
N HIS A 87 -2.19 15.92 25.86
CA HIS A 87 -1.90 14.93 26.90
C HIS A 87 -3.18 14.40 27.55
N GLU A 88 -4.17 15.26 27.72
CA GLU A 88 -5.50 14.98 28.26
C GLU A 88 -6.36 14.07 27.38
N LEU A 89 -6.06 13.98 26.07
CA LEU A 89 -6.77 13.10 25.13
C LEU A 89 -5.96 11.85 24.77
N THR A 90 -4.74 11.70 25.32
CA THR A 90 -3.83 10.63 24.93
C THR A 90 -4.38 9.26 25.30
N GLN A 91 -4.46 8.37 24.31
CA GLN A 91 -4.92 7.00 24.49
C GLN A 91 -3.71 6.05 24.53
N PRO A 92 -3.49 5.27 25.60
CA PRO A 92 -2.32 4.40 25.71
C PRO A 92 -2.17 3.38 24.58
N MET A 93 -3.29 3.00 23.96
CA MET A 93 -3.36 1.98 22.91
C MET A 93 -3.36 2.55 21.49
N VAL A 94 -3.25 3.87 21.34
CA VAL A 94 -3.16 4.55 20.05
C VAL A 94 -1.75 5.12 19.90
N VAL A 95 -1.05 4.70 18.86
CA VAL A 95 0.34 5.12 18.58
C VAL A 95 0.36 6.01 17.35
N ARG A 96 1.00 7.17 17.44
CA ARG A 96 1.25 8.06 16.29
C ARG A 96 2.52 7.65 15.55
N ARG A 97 2.44 7.59 14.22
CA ARG A 97 3.55 7.44 13.27
C ARG A 97 3.35 8.42 12.12
N SER A 98 4.39 8.64 11.33
CA SER A 98 4.34 9.51 10.16
C SER A 98 5.03 8.85 8.98
N ILE A 99 4.48 9.04 7.79
CA ILE A 99 5.10 8.64 6.52
C ILE A 99 5.38 9.92 5.75
N PRO A 100 6.65 10.24 5.45
CA PRO A 100 7.00 11.46 4.73
C PRO A 100 6.67 11.33 3.24
N ARG A 101 6.32 12.45 2.61
CA ARG A 101 6.10 12.52 1.17
C ARG A 101 7.39 12.32 0.39
N SER A 102 7.33 11.49 -0.64
CA SER A 102 8.37 11.28 -1.64
C SER A 102 8.52 12.49 -2.56
N LEU A 103 9.69 12.60 -3.21
CA LEU A 103 10.00 13.71 -4.15
C LEU A 103 9.08 13.73 -5.38
N ASP A 104 8.55 12.58 -5.78
CA ASP A 104 7.58 12.44 -6.86
C ASP A 104 6.15 12.86 -6.46
N GLY A 105 5.98 13.33 -5.22
CA GLY A 105 4.72 13.81 -4.70
C GLY A 105 3.79 12.74 -4.13
N THR A 106 4.26 11.49 -3.99
CA THR A 106 3.50 10.35 -3.48
C THR A 106 3.90 9.95 -2.05
N TRP A 107 3.15 9.05 -1.42
CA TRP A 107 3.51 8.35 -0.19
C TRP A 107 3.51 6.86 -0.46
N LEU A 108 4.64 6.19 -0.20
CA LEU A 108 4.70 4.73 -0.19
C LEU A 108 4.30 4.25 1.21
N ILE A 109 3.15 3.59 1.31
CA ILE A 109 2.57 3.12 2.57
C ILE A 109 3.07 1.72 2.90
N ASP A 110 3.00 0.84 1.91
CA ASP A 110 3.46 -0.54 2.02
C ASP A 110 4.06 -0.95 0.67
N ASP A 111 5.00 -1.88 0.72
CA ASP A 111 5.60 -2.45 -0.48
C ASP A 111 5.78 -3.95 -0.29
N TYR A 112 5.74 -4.70 -1.38
CA TYR A 112 6.02 -6.13 -1.30
C TYR A 112 7.52 -6.34 -1.15
N GLU A 113 7.91 -7.31 -0.32
CA GLU A 113 9.32 -7.71 -0.22
C GLU A 113 9.72 -8.47 -1.49
N GLU A 114 10.76 -7.99 -2.19
CA GLU A 114 11.36 -8.75 -3.28
C GLU A 114 11.99 -10.05 -2.76
N VAL A 115 11.98 -11.09 -3.60
CA VAL A 115 12.65 -12.35 -3.28
C VAL A 115 14.15 -12.11 -3.21
N THR A 116 14.74 -12.32 -2.04
CA THR A 116 16.18 -12.07 -1.82
C THR A 116 17.03 -13.30 -2.15
N GLU A 117 18.33 -13.10 -2.40
CA GLU A 117 19.28 -14.20 -2.62
C GLU A 117 19.34 -15.19 -1.45
N ARG A 118 19.08 -14.74 -0.21
CA ARG A 118 18.97 -15.63 0.96
C ARG A 118 17.79 -16.59 0.85
N ASP A 119 16.68 -16.12 0.33
CA ASP A 119 15.47 -16.92 0.12
C ASP A 119 15.68 -17.97 -0.96
N VAL A 120 16.43 -17.57 -1.99
CA VAL A 120 16.90 -18.45 -3.06
C VAL A 120 17.79 -19.58 -2.49
N ILE A 121 18.75 -19.24 -1.63
CA ILE A 121 19.66 -20.21 -0.99
C ILE A 121 18.87 -21.15 -0.07
N ALA A 122 17.97 -20.62 0.76
CA ALA A 122 17.11 -21.42 1.63
C ALA A 122 16.25 -22.41 0.83
N ALA A 123 15.71 -22.00 -0.32
CA ALA A 123 14.92 -22.85 -1.19
C ALA A 123 15.75 -23.94 -1.91
N ARG A 124 17.07 -23.74 -2.10
CA ARG A 124 18.00 -24.76 -2.64
C ARG A 124 18.39 -25.82 -1.60
N GLY A 125 18.36 -25.50 -0.31
CA GLY A 125 18.84 -26.35 0.79
C GLY A 125 18.02 -27.61 1.13
N GLY A 126 17.04 -28.00 0.31
CA GLY A 126 16.39 -29.31 0.42
C GLY A 126 15.51 -29.56 1.66
N GLY A 127 15.24 -28.54 2.49
CA GLY A 127 14.30 -28.66 3.59
C GLY A 127 12.89 -28.99 3.07
N ARG A 128 12.18 -29.93 3.73
CA ARG A 128 10.75 -30.17 3.49
C ARG A 128 10.03 -28.82 3.43
N SER A 129 9.46 -28.50 2.27
CA SER A 129 8.67 -27.29 2.07
C SER A 129 7.41 -27.37 2.95
N VAL A 130 7.53 -26.92 4.19
CA VAL A 130 6.36 -26.56 4.98
C VAL A 130 5.85 -25.28 4.33
N ARG A 131 4.74 -25.36 3.59
CA ARG A 131 4.01 -24.14 3.22
C ARG A 131 3.62 -23.48 4.53
N PRO A 132 4.07 -22.25 4.84
CA PRO A 132 3.52 -21.53 5.98
C PRO A 132 2.00 -21.45 5.83
N ARG A 133 1.28 -21.73 6.92
CA ARG A 133 -0.20 -21.68 6.92
C ARG A 133 -0.63 -20.29 6.44
N GLY A 134 -1.52 -20.23 5.45
CA GLY A 134 -2.04 -18.98 4.90
C GLY A 134 -1.33 -18.45 3.64
N ALA A 135 -0.24 -19.07 3.18
CA ALA A 135 0.38 -18.69 1.90
C ALA A 135 -0.57 -18.95 0.72
N ALA A 136 -0.86 -17.92 -0.08
CA ALA A 136 -1.69 -18.07 -1.27
C ALA A 136 -1.04 -19.04 -2.28
N PRO A 137 -1.84 -19.77 -3.09
CA PRO A 137 -1.30 -20.52 -4.22
C PRO A 137 -0.48 -19.59 -5.12
N ASN A 138 0.78 -19.94 -5.40
CA ASN A 138 1.74 -19.11 -6.15
C ASN A 138 2.12 -17.78 -5.47
N ASP A 139 2.10 -17.70 -4.14
CA ASP A 139 2.66 -16.56 -3.41
C ASP A 139 4.19 -16.45 -3.66
N PRO A 140 4.67 -15.38 -4.33
CA PRO A 140 6.10 -15.20 -4.57
C PRO A 140 6.88 -14.95 -3.28
N THR A 141 6.24 -14.45 -2.22
CA THR A 141 6.86 -14.07 -0.94
C THR A 141 7.07 -15.27 0.00
N GLY A 142 6.56 -16.44 -0.38
CA GLY A 142 6.71 -17.67 0.40
C GLY A 142 5.95 -17.63 1.75
N GLY A 143 4.87 -16.86 1.84
CA GLY A 143 4.01 -16.71 3.02
C GLY A 143 4.51 -15.71 4.04
N ARG A 144 5.47 -14.83 3.69
CA ARG A 144 5.84 -13.69 4.50
C ARG A 144 4.88 -12.53 4.24
N GLY A 145 3.70 -12.65 4.85
CA GLY A 145 2.96 -11.57 5.51
C GLY A 145 2.47 -10.33 4.75
N ARG A 146 3.11 -9.84 3.68
CA ARG A 146 2.68 -8.62 2.96
C ARG A 146 3.03 -8.73 1.48
N SER A 147 1.99 -8.93 0.67
CA SER A 147 2.08 -9.26 -0.75
C SER A 147 1.44 -8.18 -1.63
N ILE A 148 1.39 -6.93 -1.19
CA ILE A 148 0.81 -5.82 -1.97
C ILE A 148 1.61 -4.56 -1.74
N ARG A 149 1.68 -3.74 -2.78
CA ARG A 149 2.19 -2.39 -2.74
C ARG A 149 1.02 -1.43 -2.57
N VAL A 150 1.12 -0.54 -1.61
CA VAL A 150 0.12 0.49 -1.34
C VAL A 150 0.80 1.84 -1.40
N ALA A 151 0.29 2.72 -2.28
CA ALA A 151 0.76 4.08 -2.41
C ALA A 151 -0.41 5.06 -2.33
N ALA A 152 -0.14 6.29 -1.93
CA ALA A 152 -1.12 7.37 -1.91
C ALA A 152 -0.58 8.63 -2.59
N ALA A 153 -1.48 9.45 -3.09
CA ALA A 153 -1.18 10.82 -3.52
C ALA A 153 -2.35 11.74 -3.20
N GLU A 154 -2.06 13.04 -3.12
CA GLU A 154 -3.09 14.04 -2.85
C GLU A 154 -4.07 14.19 -4.01
N VAL A 155 -5.31 14.52 -3.66
CA VAL A 155 -6.33 15.02 -4.57
C VAL A 155 -6.84 16.36 -4.04
N GLU A 156 -7.38 17.19 -4.93
CA GLU A 156 -7.93 18.49 -4.57
C GLU A 156 -9.43 18.35 -4.31
N HIS A 157 -9.83 18.58 -3.07
CA HIS A 157 -11.23 18.59 -2.64
C HIS A 157 -11.53 19.91 -1.92
N ASN A 158 -11.40 19.98 -0.60
CA ASN A 158 -11.62 21.21 0.14
C ASN A 158 -10.30 21.98 0.32
N PRO A 159 -10.24 23.28 -0.03
CA PRO A 159 -9.04 24.07 0.17
C PRO A 159 -8.63 24.12 1.65
N GLY A 160 -7.39 23.72 1.94
CA GLY A 160 -6.86 23.61 3.29
C GLY A 160 -7.09 22.27 3.99
N VAL A 161 -7.73 21.31 3.31
CA VAL A 161 -7.91 19.95 3.81
C VAL A 161 -7.15 19.00 2.90
N GLN A 162 -6.20 18.28 3.49
CA GLN A 162 -5.46 17.27 2.77
C GLN A 162 -6.34 16.04 2.53
N THR A 163 -6.60 15.76 1.25
CA THR A 163 -7.40 14.61 0.80
C THR A 163 -6.53 13.76 -0.12
N PHE A 164 -6.76 12.44 -0.12
CA PHE A 164 -5.92 11.49 -0.84
C PHE A 164 -6.73 10.54 -1.70
N GLY A 165 -6.08 10.01 -2.73
CA GLY A 165 -6.42 8.71 -3.31
C GLY A 165 -5.35 7.68 -2.94
N TYR A 166 -5.75 6.41 -2.96
CA TYR A 166 -4.92 5.25 -2.66
C TYR A 166 -4.87 4.31 -3.84
N VAL A 167 -3.70 3.74 -4.12
CA VAL A 167 -3.50 2.74 -5.16
C VAL A 167 -2.92 1.49 -4.52
N VAL A 168 -3.58 0.37 -4.78
CA VAL A 168 -3.18 -0.97 -4.34
C VAL A 168 -2.75 -1.76 -5.56
N GLU A 169 -1.53 -2.29 -5.53
CA GLU A 169 -0.92 -3.05 -6.60
C GLU A 169 -0.43 -4.38 -6.05
N GLU A 170 -0.81 -5.48 -6.69
CA GLU A 170 -0.25 -6.79 -6.39
C GLU A 170 1.14 -6.94 -7.05
N PRO A 171 2.06 -7.74 -6.48
CA PRO A 171 3.28 -8.12 -7.16
C PRO A 171 2.93 -8.92 -8.42
N PRO A 172 3.80 -8.87 -9.45
CA PRO A 172 3.67 -9.75 -10.60
C PRO A 172 3.54 -11.21 -10.17
N PRO A 173 2.54 -11.95 -10.67
CA PRO A 173 2.41 -13.36 -10.33
C PRO A 173 3.62 -14.15 -10.89
N PRO A 174 4.03 -15.25 -10.21
CA PRO A 174 5.10 -16.10 -10.71
C PRO A 174 4.80 -16.60 -12.13
N ARG A 175 5.83 -16.61 -12.98
CA ARG A 175 5.69 -17.07 -14.36
C ARG A 175 5.39 -18.56 -14.42
N ASN A 176 4.59 -18.94 -15.42
CA ASN A 176 4.34 -20.35 -15.71
C ASN A 176 5.57 -20.98 -16.38
N ILE A 177 5.87 -22.23 -16.01
CA ILE A 177 6.94 -23.03 -16.64
C ILE A 177 6.31 -23.87 -17.74
N ASP A 178 6.97 -23.92 -18.89
CA ASP A 178 6.70 -24.91 -19.91
C ASP A 178 7.33 -26.24 -19.52
N VAL A 179 6.51 -27.12 -18.96
CA VAL A 179 6.93 -28.40 -18.38
C VAL A 179 7.68 -29.26 -19.40
N ALA A 180 7.18 -29.35 -20.63
CA ALA A 180 7.80 -30.15 -21.69
C ALA A 180 9.20 -29.61 -22.03
N LYS A 181 9.35 -28.28 -22.07
CA LYS A 181 10.62 -27.62 -22.33
C LYS A 181 11.61 -27.81 -21.17
N ALA A 182 11.16 -27.69 -19.93
CA ALA A 182 11.97 -27.93 -18.74
C ALA A 182 12.46 -29.39 -18.67
N GLU A 183 11.58 -30.36 -18.93
CA GLU A 183 11.94 -31.78 -19.01
C GLU A 183 12.94 -32.04 -20.14
N ALA A 184 12.75 -31.45 -21.32
CA ALA A 184 13.69 -31.55 -22.44
C ALA A 184 15.07 -30.91 -22.14
N MET A 185 15.13 -29.95 -21.22
CA MET A 185 16.37 -29.36 -20.74
C MET A 185 17.00 -30.12 -19.55
N GLY A 186 16.45 -31.27 -19.18
CA GLY A 186 17.00 -32.11 -18.11
C GLY A 186 16.59 -31.68 -16.70
N VAL A 187 15.44 -31.01 -16.55
CA VAL A 187 14.85 -30.67 -15.24
C VAL A 187 13.52 -31.40 -15.07
N ALA A 188 13.55 -32.47 -14.26
CA ALA A 188 12.38 -33.25 -13.88
C ALA A 188 11.44 -32.44 -12.98
N ARG A 189 10.16 -32.81 -13.01
CA ARG A 189 9.15 -32.21 -12.14
C ARG A 189 9.53 -32.40 -10.68
N GLY A 190 9.53 -31.31 -9.93
CA GLY A 190 9.88 -31.37 -8.51
C GLY A 190 10.16 -29.99 -7.90
N PRO A 191 10.86 -29.96 -6.75
CA PRO A 191 11.17 -28.72 -6.04
C PRO A 191 11.90 -27.66 -6.89
N LYS A 192 12.72 -28.10 -7.87
CA LYS A 192 13.43 -27.22 -8.81
C LYS A 192 12.49 -26.32 -9.64
N TYR A 193 11.24 -26.72 -9.86
CA TYR A 193 10.28 -25.88 -10.58
C TYR A 193 9.87 -24.65 -9.76
N ARG A 194 9.77 -24.76 -8.44
CA ARG A 194 9.48 -23.61 -7.59
C ARG A 194 10.59 -22.57 -7.67
N LEU A 195 11.84 -23.03 -7.70
CA LEU A 195 13.01 -22.17 -7.88
C LEU A 195 12.94 -21.44 -9.23
N LEU A 196 12.72 -22.18 -10.31
CA LEU A 196 12.56 -21.59 -11.66
C LEU A 196 11.40 -20.58 -11.72
N LYS A 197 10.23 -20.88 -11.12
CA LYS A 197 9.10 -19.95 -11.06
C LYS A 197 9.44 -18.64 -10.34
N ASN A 198 10.35 -18.70 -9.37
CA ASN A 198 10.81 -17.57 -8.57
C ASN A 198 12.07 -16.90 -9.14
N GLY A 199 12.42 -17.15 -10.41
CA GLY A 199 13.55 -16.51 -11.07
C GLY A 199 14.92 -17.10 -10.71
N VAL A 200 14.96 -18.28 -10.09
CA VAL A 200 16.21 -18.92 -9.66
C VAL A 200 16.66 -19.95 -10.68
N PRO A 201 17.88 -19.84 -11.23
CA PRO A 201 18.46 -20.89 -12.05
C PRO A 201 18.70 -22.17 -11.25
N VAL A 202 18.46 -23.33 -11.88
CA VAL A 202 18.61 -24.65 -11.26
C VAL A 202 19.54 -25.52 -12.09
N GLU A 203 20.28 -26.41 -11.43
CA GLU A 203 21.09 -27.40 -12.11
C GLU A 203 20.21 -28.47 -12.76
N ARG A 204 20.66 -29.01 -13.90
CA ARG A 204 20.10 -30.22 -14.50
C ARG A 204 20.17 -31.39 -13.53
N ASP A 205 19.32 -32.41 -13.75
CA ASP A 205 19.31 -33.62 -12.93
C ASP A 205 20.38 -34.65 -13.34
N ASP A 206 21.08 -34.41 -14.45
CA ASP A 206 22.12 -35.30 -14.99
C ASP A 206 23.48 -35.22 -14.26
N GLY A 207 23.60 -34.34 -13.25
CA GLY A 207 24.82 -34.15 -12.47
C GLY A 207 25.96 -33.47 -13.26
N SER A 208 25.66 -32.85 -14.40
CA SER A 208 26.65 -32.17 -15.25
C SER A 208 27.14 -30.82 -14.70
N GLY A 209 26.51 -30.26 -13.66
CA GLY A 209 26.76 -28.89 -13.21
C GLY A 209 26.13 -27.81 -14.11
N VAL A 210 25.46 -28.19 -15.20
CA VAL A 210 24.88 -27.23 -16.14
C VAL A 210 23.61 -26.61 -15.56
N LEU A 211 23.51 -25.29 -15.58
CA LEU A 211 22.35 -24.54 -15.11
C LEU A 211 21.33 -24.34 -16.24
N VAL A 212 20.05 -24.50 -15.90
CA VAL A 212 18.90 -24.07 -16.69
C VAL A 212 18.39 -22.77 -16.07
N ARG A 213 18.34 -21.71 -16.89
CA ARG A 213 17.84 -20.41 -16.48
C ARG A 213 16.32 -20.35 -16.61
N PRO A 214 15.63 -19.60 -15.73
CA PRO A 214 14.18 -19.49 -15.79
C PRO A 214 13.61 -19.02 -17.12
N GLU A 215 14.27 -18.05 -17.77
CA GLU A 215 13.86 -17.46 -19.04
C GLU A 215 13.86 -18.48 -20.18
N GLU A 216 14.67 -19.54 -20.05
CA GLU A 216 14.76 -20.61 -21.04
C GLU A 216 13.53 -21.52 -21.01
N VAL A 217 12.81 -21.60 -19.89
CA VAL A 217 11.71 -22.55 -19.67
C VAL A 217 10.38 -21.90 -19.37
N TYR A 218 10.28 -20.56 -19.37
CA TYR A 218 9.01 -19.89 -19.16
C TYR A 218 8.03 -20.06 -20.33
N ARG A 219 6.75 -20.14 -19.98
CA ARG A 219 5.62 -20.18 -20.91
C ARG A 219 4.92 -18.83 -20.93
N GLY A 220 4.76 -18.27 -22.13
CA GLY A 220 4.02 -17.04 -22.37
C GLY A 220 4.73 -15.77 -21.88
N GLU A 221 4.01 -14.67 -21.96
CA GLU A 221 4.49 -13.35 -21.54
C GLU A 221 4.42 -13.15 -20.02
N ALA A 222 5.17 -12.17 -19.52
CA ALA A 222 5.12 -11.81 -18.11
C ALA A 222 3.78 -11.15 -17.84
N GLN A 223 3.10 -11.60 -16.81
CA GLN A 223 1.87 -10.94 -16.35
C GLN A 223 2.26 -9.86 -15.35
N ARG A 224 1.63 -8.68 -15.46
CA ARG A 224 1.69 -7.68 -14.40
C ARG A 224 0.79 -8.10 -13.24
N GLY A 225 1.07 -7.58 -12.05
CA GLY A 225 0.12 -7.66 -10.95
C GLY A 225 -1.12 -6.82 -11.21
N ARG A 226 -2.22 -7.14 -10.51
CA ARG A 226 -3.46 -6.37 -10.61
C ARG A 226 -3.32 -5.05 -9.86
N LYS A 227 -3.96 -4.01 -10.39
CA LYS A 227 -3.86 -2.65 -9.87
C LYS A 227 -5.25 -2.02 -9.71
N VAL A 228 -5.56 -1.60 -8.49
CA VAL A 228 -6.82 -0.90 -8.16
C VAL A 228 -6.49 0.48 -7.61
N ALA A 229 -7.11 1.50 -8.17
CA ALA A 229 -7.04 2.87 -7.68
C ALA A 229 -8.37 3.26 -7.04
N VAL A 230 -8.34 3.75 -5.80
CA VAL A 230 -9.47 4.29 -5.06
C VAL A 230 -9.21 5.76 -4.79
N VAL A 231 -9.98 6.61 -5.45
CA VAL A 231 -9.84 8.06 -5.35
C VAL A 231 -10.89 8.58 -4.38
N GLY A 232 -10.46 9.39 -3.40
CA GLY A 232 -11.39 10.09 -2.52
C GLY A 232 -12.23 11.13 -3.27
N ASP A 233 -13.18 11.73 -2.56
CA ASP A 233 -13.91 12.91 -3.02
C ASP A 233 -12.92 13.98 -3.51
N ASN A 234 -13.13 14.51 -4.71
CA ASN A 234 -12.24 15.48 -5.34
C ASN A 234 -12.91 16.20 -6.51
N TRP A 235 -12.64 17.51 -6.62
CA TRP A 235 -12.93 18.24 -7.86
C TRP A 235 -11.78 18.19 -8.86
N ARG A 236 -10.57 17.81 -8.41
CA ARG A 236 -9.40 17.69 -9.28
C ARG A 236 -8.38 16.67 -8.79
N MET A 237 -7.90 15.86 -9.73
CA MET A 237 -6.76 14.98 -9.58
C MET A 237 -5.44 15.75 -9.69
N THR A 238 -4.50 15.49 -8.76
CA THR A 238 -3.12 15.99 -8.90
C THR A 238 -2.34 15.14 -9.91
N GLU A 239 -1.26 15.70 -10.45
CA GLU A 239 -0.39 14.97 -11.39
C GLU A 239 0.20 13.70 -10.77
N ALA A 240 0.54 13.73 -9.47
CA ALA A 240 1.02 12.55 -8.75
C ALA A 240 -0.05 11.45 -8.69
N MET A 241 -1.31 11.82 -8.41
CA MET A 241 -2.41 10.86 -8.39
C MET A 241 -2.74 10.32 -9.78
N LEU A 242 -2.69 11.16 -10.83
CA LEU A 242 -2.86 10.72 -12.22
C LEU A 242 -1.80 9.67 -12.60
N ARG A 243 -0.53 9.91 -12.28
CA ARG A 243 0.54 8.92 -12.50
C ARG A 243 0.32 7.64 -11.71
N LEU A 244 -0.10 7.73 -10.44
CA LEU A 244 -0.41 6.54 -9.65
C LEU A 244 -1.58 5.74 -10.24
N CYS A 245 -2.60 6.40 -10.78
CA CYS A 245 -3.76 5.73 -11.39
C CYS A 245 -3.46 5.11 -12.77
N ALA A 246 -2.42 5.56 -13.46
CA ALA A 246 -2.12 5.12 -14.82
C ALA A 246 -1.99 3.58 -14.89
N GLY A 247 -2.72 2.97 -15.83
CA GLY A 247 -2.73 1.52 -16.02
C GLY A 247 -3.46 0.73 -14.92
N ALA A 248 -4.28 1.37 -14.08
CA ALA A 248 -5.15 0.65 -13.15
C ALA A 248 -6.17 -0.20 -13.91
N ASP A 249 -6.40 -1.42 -13.41
CA ASP A 249 -7.44 -2.33 -13.92
C ASP A 249 -8.83 -1.87 -13.47
N VAL A 250 -8.91 -1.28 -12.27
CA VAL A 250 -10.14 -0.73 -11.71
C VAL A 250 -9.83 0.65 -11.11
N LEU A 251 -10.63 1.64 -11.50
CA LEU A 251 -10.64 2.96 -10.92
C LEU A 251 -11.98 3.17 -10.20
N VAL A 252 -11.93 3.31 -8.88
CA VAL A 252 -13.06 3.73 -8.05
C VAL A 252 -12.95 5.24 -7.87
N HIS A 253 -13.89 5.96 -8.45
CA HIS A 253 -13.95 7.42 -8.40
C HIS A 253 -15.35 7.86 -7.98
N GLU A 254 -15.44 8.96 -7.24
CA GLU A 254 -16.73 9.59 -6.94
C GLU A 254 -17.39 10.15 -8.22
N ALA A 255 -18.72 10.32 -8.21
CA ALA A 255 -19.45 10.81 -9.37
C ALA A 255 -20.58 11.75 -8.92
N THR A 256 -20.22 12.74 -8.11
CA THR A 256 -21.22 13.59 -7.44
C THR A 256 -21.80 14.66 -8.38
N ALA A 257 -21.04 15.18 -9.35
CA ALA A 257 -21.59 16.15 -10.30
C ALA A 257 -22.31 15.46 -11.48
N LEU A 258 -23.46 16.02 -11.85
CA LEU A 258 -24.22 15.62 -13.04
C LEU A 258 -23.74 16.39 -14.27
N ASP A 259 -23.88 15.79 -15.46
CA ASP A 259 -23.38 16.29 -16.76
C ASP A 259 -23.89 17.69 -17.18
N GLY A 260 -24.77 18.33 -16.41
CA GLY A 260 -25.29 19.68 -16.65
C GLY A 260 -24.73 20.78 -15.74
N TRP A 261 -23.92 20.46 -14.71
CA TRP A 261 -23.50 21.44 -13.70
C TRP A 261 -22.15 22.13 -14.03
N SER A 262 -21.73 22.14 -15.30
CA SER A 262 -20.33 22.40 -15.69
C SER A 262 -19.78 23.80 -15.36
N ALA A 263 -20.61 24.82 -15.10
CA ALA A 263 -20.15 26.14 -14.69
C ALA A 263 -20.18 26.36 -13.16
N GLU A 264 -21.21 25.85 -12.47
CA GLU A 264 -21.47 26.09 -11.04
C GLU A 264 -20.69 25.10 -10.14
N VAL A 265 -20.49 23.86 -10.59
CA VAL A 265 -19.70 22.82 -9.88
C VAL A 265 -18.23 23.18 -9.74
N ARG A 266 -17.68 23.83 -10.75
CA ARG A 266 -16.28 24.28 -10.74
C ARG A 266 -16.05 25.38 -9.71
N SER A 267 -17.08 26.18 -9.40
CA SER A 267 -17.01 27.19 -8.34
C SER A 267 -17.23 26.65 -6.94
N GLU A 268 -17.93 25.51 -6.79
CA GLU A 268 -18.27 24.91 -5.49
C GLU A 268 -17.36 23.74 -5.08
N GLY A 269 -16.48 23.26 -5.97
CA GLY A 269 -15.49 22.23 -5.63
C GLY A 269 -16.02 20.79 -5.67
N LEU A 270 -16.99 20.49 -6.55
CA LEU A 270 -17.49 19.13 -6.79
C LEU A 270 -16.79 18.48 -8.01
N GLY A 271 -16.59 17.16 -7.99
CA GLY A 271 -16.00 16.38 -9.09
C GLY A 271 -16.94 16.19 -10.27
N SER A 272 -16.53 16.62 -11.47
CA SER A 272 -17.26 16.39 -12.73
C SER A 272 -16.69 15.23 -13.52
N THR A 273 -17.59 14.35 -14.00
CA THR A 273 -17.31 13.22 -14.89
C THR A 273 -16.96 13.63 -16.32
N ASP A 274 -17.13 14.91 -16.69
CA ASP A 274 -16.91 15.39 -18.06
C ASP A 274 -15.45 15.76 -18.34
N LYS A 275 -14.60 14.73 -18.22
CA LYS A 275 -13.37 14.62 -19.01
C LYS A 275 -13.35 13.29 -19.74
N GLY A 276 -14.39 13.09 -20.55
CA GLY A 276 -14.31 12.19 -21.70
C GLY A 276 -13.38 12.78 -22.76
N GLU A 277 -12.06 12.78 -22.54
CA GLU A 277 -11.11 12.79 -23.66
C GLU A 277 -9.76 12.13 -23.29
N LYS A 278 -9.65 10.87 -23.75
CA LYS A 278 -8.46 10.08 -24.08
C LYS A 278 -7.32 10.06 -23.07
N VAL A 279 -7.38 9.07 -22.19
CA VAL A 279 -6.19 8.38 -21.70
C VAL A 279 -5.47 7.77 -22.92
N PRO A 280 -4.20 8.10 -23.21
CA PRO A 280 -3.40 7.34 -24.17
C PRO A 280 -3.09 5.93 -23.65
#